data_AF-A0AAE5HVT1-F1
#
_entry.id   AF-A0AAE5HVT1-F1
#
_cell.length_a   1.000
_cell.length_b   1.000
_cell.length_c   1.000
_cell.angle_alpha   90.00
_cell.angle_beta   90.00
_cell.angle_gamma   90.00
#
_symmetry.space_group_name_H-M   'P 1'
#
loop_
_entity.id
_entity.type
_entity.pdbx_description
1 polymer ?
#
loop_
_entity_poly.entity_id
_entity_poly.type
_entity_poly.pdbx_seq_one_letter_code
_entity_poly.pdbx_strand_id
1 'polypeptide(L)'
;MSKTVKENSISIFDKQIYSKRLRAKEVQQQYNQLVDRIKRISAKITHCQKQDEYAEATKLKRHQANLEQELLEVDEQLKTSEYSIADDEFTAFYDAYEDEMTDIKKAHEQYRKEMKVKLQEVASTYRKMIENKNEGGRRISRLRYVKQEQQHPSNIHNQYKGQMLADEVEIGGNTTPRDYAWLLEDMLKEESLEDFQKYHFGKEKW
;
A
#
# COMPACT_ATOMS: atom_id res chain seq x y z
N MET A 1 -5.47 15.95 17.93
CA MET A 1 -5.08 17.11 17.09
C MET A 1 -4.18 16.56 16.00
N SER A 2 -4.69 16.47 14.77
CA SER A 2 -3.90 16.03 13.61
C SER A 2 -2.80 17.07 13.39
N LYS A 3 -1.54 16.68 13.56
CA LYS A 3 -0.45 17.45 12.97
C LYS A 3 -0.68 17.34 11.47
N THR A 4 -1.07 18.43 10.83
CA THR A 4 -1.09 18.53 9.38
C THR A 4 0.32 18.16 8.93
N VAL A 5 0.48 16.95 8.37
CA VAL A 5 1.72 16.56 7.73
C VAL A 5 1.94 17.60 6.64
N LYS A 6 3.14 18.17 6.54
CA LYS A 6 3.44 19.04 5.40
C LYS A 6 3.29 18.14 4.17
N GLU A 7 2.45 18.55 3.22
CA GLU A 7 2.22 17.83 1.96
C GLU A 7 3.02 18.50 0.84
N ASN A 8 4.21 19.02 1.16
CA ASN A 8 5.00 19.77 0.18
C ASN A 8 5.55 18.83 -0.88
N SER A 9 6.02 17.63 -0.51
CA SER A 9 6.48 16.65 -1.50
C SER A 9 5.36 16.25 -2.47
N ILE A 10 4.14 15.99 -1.96
CA ILE A 10 2.96 15.69 -2.76
C ILE A 10 2.58 16.89 -3.65
N SER A 11 2.52 18.09 -3.09
CA SER A 11 2.18 19.30 -3.86
C SER A 11 3.21 19.61 -4.95
N ILE A 12 4.51 19.40 -4.71
CA ILE A 12 5.56 19.56 -5.72
C ILE A 12 5.38 18.50 -6.81
N PHE A 13 5.17 17.25 -6.41
CA PHE A 13 4.90 16.17 -7.36
C PHE A 13 3.71 16.49 -8.26
N ASP A 14 2.53 16.79 -7.70
CA ASP A 14 1.32 17.00 -8.48
C ASP A 14 1.42 18.23 -9.39
N LYS A 15 1.87 19.36 -8.83
CA LYS A 15 1.80 20.65 -9.53
C LYS A 15 3.00 20.92 -10.42
N GLN A 16 4.19 20.44 -10.08
CA GLN A 16 5.43 20.79 -10.80
C GLN A 16 5.96 19.63 -11.64
N ILE A 17 5.91 18.39 -11.14
CA ILE A 17 6.50 17.25 -11.86
C ILE A 17 5.43 16.58 -12.74
N TYR A 18 4.36 16.09 -12.14
CA TYR A 18 3.32 15.31 -12.81
C TYR A 18 2.55 16.16 -13.82
N SER A 19 2.13 17.38 -13.45
CA SER A 19 1.40 18.27 -14.36
C SER A 19 2.20 18.61 -15.62
N LYS A 20 3.51 18.88 -15.49
CA LYS A 20 4.39 19.17 -16.63
C LYS A 20 4.57 17.93 -17.49
N ARG A 21 4.77 16.77 -16.87
CA ARG A 21 4.91 15.51 -17.62
C ARG A 21 3.64 15.15 -18.37
N LEU A 22 2.47 15.43 -17.81
CA LEU A 22 1.19 15.21 -18.48
C LEU A 22 1.07 16.10 -19.73
N ARG A 23 1.32 17.40 -19.59
CA ARG A 23 1.35 18.35 -20.72
C ARG A 23 2.37 17.96 -21.79
N ALA A 24 3.58 17.56 -21.37
CA ALA A 24 4.64 17.13 -22.28
C ALA A 24 4.27 15.87 -23.07
N LYS A 25 3.49 14.95 -22.51
CA LYS A 25 3.00 13.77 -23.25
C LYS A 25 2.10 14.16 -24.41
N GLU A 26 1.21 15.12 -24.22
CA GLU A 26 0.30 15.60 -25.26
C GLU A 26 1.09 16.25 -26.41
N VAL A 27 2.05 17.12 -26.08
CA VAL A 27 2.92 17.77 -27.07
C VAL A 27 3.85 16.77 -27.76
N GLN A 28 4.39 15.79 -27.03
CA GLN A 28 5.20 14.71 -27.62
C GLN A 28 4.38 13.85 -28.60
N GLN A 29 3.10 13.66 -28.34
CA GLN A 29 2.22 12.96 -29.26
C GLN A 29 2.05 13.76 -30.56
N GLN A 30 1.90 15.08 -30.48
CA GLN A 30 1.86 15.96 -31.66
C GLN A 30 3.17 15.90 -32.46
N TYR A 31 4.32 15.96 -31.77
CA TYR A 31 5.64 15.78 -32.37
C TYR A 31 5.71 14.48 -33.18
N ASN A 32 5.31 13.36 -32.58
CA ASN A 32 5.34 12.05 -33.23
C ASN A 32 4.42 12.00 -34.47
N GLN A 33 3.24 12.62 -34.40
CA GLN A 33 2.32 12.72 -35.54
C GLN A 33 2.92 13.55 -36.70
N LEU A 34 3.61 14.65 -36.40
CA LEU A 34 4.30 15.47 -37.40
C LEU A 34 5.41 14.67 -38.09
N VAL A 35 6.24 13.95 -37.32
CA VAL A 35 7.28 13.07 -37.86
C VAL A 35 6.70 12.04 -38.83
N ASP A 36 5.59 11.39 -38.47
CA ASP A 36 4.94 10.41 -39.33
C ASP A 36 4.34 11.03 -40.60
N ARG A 37 3.79 12.24 -40.51
CA ARG A 37 3.30 12.98 -41.69
C ARG A 37 4.44 13.37 -42.63
N ILE A 38 5.55 13.87 -42.11
CA ILE A 38 6.76 14.19 -42.87
C ILE A 38 7.25 12.95 -43.62
N LYS A 39 7.40 11.80 -42.93
CA LYS A 39 7.80 10.52 -43.56
C LYS A 39 6.89 10.13 -44.73
N ARG A 40 5.56 10.25 -44.56
CA ARG A 40 4.59 9.95 -45.62
C ARG A 40 4.75 10.87 -46.83
N ILE A 41 5.01 12.16 -46.61
CA ILE A 41 5.23 13.13 -47.70
C ILE A 41 6.55 12.86 -48.40
N SER A 42 7.63 12.56 -47.69
CA SER A 42 8.92 12.21 -48.28
C SER A 42 8.83 10.97 -49.19
N ALA A 43 8.05 9.97 -48.78
CA ALA A 43 7.76 8.81 -49.63
C ALA A 43 7.00 9.19 -50.92
N LYS A 44 6.00 10.08 -50.83
CA LYS A 44 5.27 10.60 -52.00
C LYS A 44 6.16 11.41 -52.93
N ILE A 45 7.02 12.28 -52.40
CA ILE A 45 8.00 13.05 -53.20
C ILE A 45 8.88 12.09 -54.00
N THR A 46 9.39 11.05 -53.34
CA THR A 46 10.23 10.02 -54.00
C THR A 46 9.47 9.31 -55.12
N HIS A 47 8.17 9.05 -54.93
CA HIS A 47 7.33 8.43 -55.95
C HIS A 47 7.12 9.35 -57.17
N CYS A 48 6.71 10.60 -56.96
CA CYS A 48 6.53 11.59 -58.04
C CYS A 48 7.84 11.81 -58.81
N GLN A 49 8.99 11.86 -58.13
CA GLN A 49 10.29 11.97 -58.78
C GLN A 49 10.65 10.78 -59.67
N LYS A 50 10.22 9.56 -59.32
CA LYS A 50 10.40 8.36 -60.15
C LYS A 50 9.47 8.33 -61.37
N GLN A 51 8.40 9.11 -61.35
CA GLN A 51 7.44 9.25 -62.45
C GLN A 51 7.64 10.53 -63.27
N ASP A 52 8.76 11.24 -63.07
CA ASP A 52 9.09 12.52 -63.70
C ASP A 52 8.06 13.65 -63.45
N GLU A 53 7.24 13.53 -62.39
CA GLU A 53 6.23 14.52 -61.98
C GLU A 53 6.84 15.64 -61.11
N TYR A 54 7.82 16.35 -61.65
CA TYR A 54 8.61 17.32 -60.87
C TYR A 54 7.81 18.51 -60.33
N ALA A 55 6.74 18.93 -61.01
CA ALA A 55 5.88 20.00 -60.53
C ALA A 55 5.14 19.61 -59.24
N GLU A 56 4.65 18.37 -59.16
CA GLU A 56 3.95 17.85 -57.98
C GLU A 56 4.93 17.54 -56.85
N ALA A 57 6.10 16.98 -57.18
CA ALA A 57 7.18 16.80 -56.21
C ALA A 57 7.61 18.13 -55.56
N THR A 58 7.61 19.24 -56.32
CA THR A 58 7.96 20.57 -55.80
C THR A 58 6.89 21.10 -54.84
N LYS A 59 5.60 20.89 -55.10
CA LYS A 59 4.52 21.26 -54.16
C LYS A 59 4.64 20.46 -52.86
N LEU A 60 4.87 19.16 -52.96
CA LEU A 60 5.03 18.28 -51.80
C LEU A 60 6.25 18.66 -50.96
N LYS A 61 7.37 19.07 -51.58
CA LYS A 61 8.54 19.60 -50.87
C LYS A 61 8.23 20.86 -50.07
N ARG A 62 7.45 21.79 -50.62
CA ARG A 62 6.99 22.98 -49.88
C ARG A 62 6.13 22.58 -48.68
N HIS A 63 5.25 21.60 -48.85
CA HIS A 63 4.43 21.09 -47.76
C HIS A 63 5.27 20.41 -46.68
N GLN A 64 6.29 19.63 -47.07
CA GLN A 64 7.26 19.02 -46.14
C GLN A 64 7.98 20.09 -45.32
N ALA A 65 8.48 21.15 -45.96
CA ALA A 65 9.19 22.24 -45.27
C ALA A 65 8.31 22.93 -44.22
N ASN A 66 7.02 23.13 -44.51
CA ASN A 66 6.08 23.70 -43.53
C ASN A 66 5.91 22.78 -42.31
N LEU A 67 5.82 21.46 -42.52
CA LEU A 67 5.71 20.51 -41.41
C LEU A 67 7.01 20.40 -40.60
N GLU A 68 8.16 20.51 -41.25
CA GLU A 68 9.47 20.53 -40.57
C GLU A 68 9.60 21.80 -39.70
N GLN A 69 9.07 22.93 -40.17
CA GLN A 69 8.99 24.15 -39.37
C GLN A 69 8.07 23.99 -38.14
N GLU A 70 6.87 23.44 -38.33
CA GLU A 70 5.96 23.10 -37.22
C GLU A 70 6.62 22.12 -36.23
N LEU A 71 7.38 21.14 -36.73
CA LEU A 71 8.10 20.18 -35.89
C LEU A 71 9.16 20.86 -35.01
N LEU A 72 9.91 21.83 -35.56
CA LEU A 72 10.89 22.61 -34.80
C LEU A 72 10.23 23.44 -33.71
N GLU A 73 9.07 24.05 -33.98
CA GLU A 73 8.32 24.82 -32.99
C GLU A 73 7.87 23.94 -31.82
N VAL A 74 7.37 22.73 -32.12
CA VAL A 74 6.97 21.74 -31.10
C VAL A 74 8.19 21.23 -30.32
N ASP A 75 9.33 21.01 -30.97
CA ASP A 75 10.58 20.60 -30.31
C ASP A 75 11.08 21.66 -29.33
N GLU A 76 11.04 22.94 -29.72
CA GLU A 76 11.39 24.06 -28.83
C GLU A 76 10.39 24.22 -27.69
N GLN A 77 9.09 24.06 -27.95
CA GLN A 77 8.06 24.08 -26.91
C GLN A 77 8.35 23.05 -25.81
N LEU A 78 8.74 21.82 -26.17
CA LEU A 78 9.08 20.75 -25.21
C LEU A 78 10.29 21.09 -24.31
N LYS A 79 11.18 21.98 -24.76
CA LYS A 79 12.35 22.43 -23.96
C LYS A 79 12.02 23.55 -22.99
N THR A 80 10.86 24.20 -23.14
CA THR A 80 10.46 25.27 -22.22
C THR A 80 10.15 24.74 -20.82
N SER A 81 10.24 25.61 -19.82
CA SER A 81 10.02 25.27 -18.40
C SER A 81 8.61 24.74 -18.09
N GLU A 82 7.65 24.91 -18.99
CA GLU A 82 6.30 24.36 -18.84
C GLU A 82 6.22 22.85 -19.12
N TYR A 83 7.16 22.30 -19.88
CA TYR A 83 7.14 20.91 -20.36
C TYR A 83 8.38 20.12 -19.90
N SER A 84 9.47 20.81 -19.60
CA SER A 84 10.67 20.23 -19.00
C SER A 84 10.67 20.42 -17.48
N ILE A 85 11.12 19.39 -16.76
CA ILE A 85 11.34 19.44 -15.31
C ILE A 85 12.80 19.82 -15.09
N ALA A 86 13.04 20.79 -14.22
CA ALA A 86 14.38 21.25 -13.90
C ALA A 86 14.97 20.50 -12.69
N ASP A 87 16.30 20.48 -12.58
CA ASP A 87 17.02 19.75 -11.52
C ASP A 87 16.71 20.29 -10.11
N ASP A 88 16.44 21.59 -10.00
CA ASP A 88 16.01 22.24 -8.76
C ASP A 88 14.61 21.78 -8.32
N GLU A 89 13.70 21.52 -9.25
CA GLU A 89 12.37 20.95 -8.94
C GLU A 89 12.47 19.52 -8.42
N PHE A 90 13.37 18.71 -8.99
CA PHE A 90 13.67 17.37 -8.45
C PHE A 90 14.29 17.46 -7.05
N THR A 91 15.27 18.35 -6.87
CA THR A 91 15.94 18.56 -5.58
C THR A 91 14.93 18.99 -4.51
N ALA A 92 14.07 19.96 -4.83
CA ALA A 92 13.03 20.44 -3.93
C ALA A 92 12.03 19.34 -3.54
N PHE A 93 11.67 18.45 -4.46
CA PHE A 93 10.86 17.29 -4.15
C PHE A 93 11.55 16.34 -3.17
N TYR A 94 12.81 15.98 -3.42
CA TYR A 94 13.54 15.05 -2.56
C TYR A 94 13.80 15.62 -1.17
N ASP A 95 14.20 16.90 -1.08
CA ASP A 95 14.40 17.57 0.20
C ASP A 95 13.10 17.59 1.03
N ALA A 96 11.97 17.93 0.41
CA ALA A 96 10.66 17.92 1.07
C ALA A 96 10.26 16.49 1.50
N TYR A 97 10.45 15.50 0.62
CA TYR A 97 10.14 14.10 0.91
C TYR A 97 10.98 13.56 2.08
N GLU A 98 12.27 13.85 2.12
CA GLU A 98 13.15 13.39 3.20
C GLU A 98 12.81 14.03 4.55
N ASP A 99 12.51 15.34 4.57
CA ASP A 99 12.02 16.05 5.78
C ASP A 99 10.72 15.40 6.29
N GLU A 100 9.73 15.25 5.41
CA GLU A 100 8.40 14.72 5.76
C GLU A 100 8.47 13.25 6.20
N MET A 101 9.23 12.41 5.49
CA MET A 101 9.36 10.99 5.82
C MET A 101 10.14 10.74 7.11
N THR A 102 10.99 11.66 7.54
CA THR A 102 11.75 11.50 8.79
C THR A 102 10.80 11.41 9.99
N ASP A 103 9.83 12.33 10.07
CA ASP A 103 8.84 12.35 11.14
C ASP A 103 7.87 11.15 11.05
N ILE A 104 7.44 10.78 9.84
CA ILE A 104 6.57 9.60 9.62
C ILE A 104 7.29 8.32 10.06
N LYS A 105 8.54 8.11 9.64
CA LYS A 105 9.34 6.93 10.03
C LYS A 105 9.55 6.87 11.53
N LYS A 106 9.83 8.02 12.16
CA LYS A 106 10.03 8.10 13.61
C LYS A 106 8.75 7.75 14.37
N ALA A 107 7.61 8.29 13.96
CA ALA A 107 6.32 7.96 14.56
C ALA A 107 5.98 6.48 14.38
N HIS A 108 6.17 5.94 13.18
CA HIS A 108 5.90 4.54 12.89
C HIS A 108 6.78 3.59 13.71
N GLU A 109 8.07 3.88 13.85
CA GLU A 109 8.97 3.08 14.71
C GLU A 109 8.55 3.13 16.19
N GLN A 110 8.01 4.26 16.65
CA GLN A 110 7.46 4.37 18.00
C GLN A 110 6.21 3.49 18.17
N TYR A 111 5.26 3.53 17.23
CA TYR A 111 4.09 2.66 17.24
C TYR A 111 4.46 1.17 17.14
N ARG A 112 5.49 0.83 16.35
CA ARG A 112 6.02 -0.55 16.27
C ARG A 112 6.51 -1.05 17.63
N LYS A 113 7.25 -0.22 18.37
CA LYS A 113 7.75 -0.55 19.71
C LYS A 113 6.60 -0.69 20.71
N GLU A 114 5.63 0.21 20.67
CA GLU A 114 4.44 0.17 21.51
C GLU A 114 3.64 -1.11 21.29
N MET A 115 3.36 -1.47 20.03
CA MET A 115 2.66 -2.70 19.67
C MET A 115 3.40 -3.94 20.19
N LYS A 116 4.73 -3.98 20.09
CA LYS A 116 5.53 -5.09 20.62
C LYS A 116 5.36 -5.25 22.14
N VAL A 117 5.33 -4.15 22.90
CA VAL A 117 5.08 -4.19 24.36
C VAL A 117 3.67 -4.71 24.64
N LYS A 118 2.65 -4.21 23.91
CA LYS A 118 1.27 -4.67 24.07
C LYS A 118 1.09 -6.16 23.78
N LEU A 119 1.73 -6.68 22.74
CA LEU A 119 1.70 -8.12 22.44
C LEU A 119 2.34 -8.96 23.56
N GLN A 120 3.40 -8.46 24.20
CA GLN A 120 4.00 -9.13 25.36
C GLN A 120 3.07 -9.11 26.58
N GLU A 121 2.36 -8.01 26.83
CA GLU A 121 1.34 -7.92 27.89
C GLU A 121 0.19 -8.91 27.67
N VAL A 122 -0.30 -9.02 26.43
CA VAL A 122 -1.33 -9.99 26.03
C VAL A 122 -0.82 -11.42 26.25
N ALA A 123 0.38 -11.74 25.76
CA ALA A 123 0.97 -13.08 25.93
C ALA A 123 1.17 -13.46 27.40
N SER A 124 1.55 -12.50 28.25
CA SER A 124 1.68 -12.70 29.70
C SER A 124 0.34 -13.02 30.36
N THR A 125 -0.71 -12.26 30.04
CA THR A 125 -2.07 -12.51 30.55
C THR A 125 -2.60 -13.87 30.06
N TYR A 126 -2.40 -14.17 28.78
CA TYR A 126 -2.77 -15.44 28.17
C TYR A 126 -2.12 -16.63 28.89
N ARG A 127 -0.83 -16.52 29.24
CA ARG A 127 -0.13 -17.55 30.03
C ARG A 127 -0.76 -17.75 31.40
N LYS A 128 -1.06 -16.67 32.13
CA LYS A 128 -1.72 -16.74 33.45
C LYS A 128 -3.08 -17.43 33.38
N MET A 129 -3.85 -17.19 32.30
CA MET A 129 -5.12 -17.87 32.08
C MET A 129 -4.96 -19.39 31.91
N ILE A 130 -3.97 -19.81 31.12
CA ILE A 130 -3.63 -21.24 30.96
C ILE A 130 -3.21 -21.86 32.29
N GLU A 131 -2.32 -21.20 33.02
CA GLU A 131 -1.83 -21.70 34.32
C GLU A 131 -2.97 -21.84 35.33
N ASN A 132 -3.84 -20.83 35.43
CA ASN A 132 -4.99 -20.86 36.33
C ASN A 132 -6.00 -21.95 35.92
N LYS A 133 -6.22 -22.16 34.61
CA LYS A 133 -7.09 -23.22 34.10
C LYS A 133 -6.53 -24.61 34.38
N ASN A 134 -5.23 -24.81 34.18
CA ASN A 134 -4.57 -26.06 34.56
C ASN A 134 -4.67 -26.34 36.07
N GLU A 135 -4.50 -25.31 36.89
CA GLU A 135 -4.66 -25.44 38.34
C GLU A 135 -6.11 -25.76 38.75
N GLY A 136 -7.09 -25.10 38.13
CA GLY A 136 -8.50 -25.42 38.29
C GLY A 136 -8.80 -26.88 37.95
N GLY A 137 -8.28 -27.37 36.82
CA GLY A 137 -8.40 -28.77 36.41
C GLY A 137 -7.80 -29.75 37.41
N ARG A 138 -6.61 -29.44 37.95
CA ARG A 138 -5.96 -30.24 39.01
C ARG A 138 -6.85 -30.37 40.26
N ARG A 139 -7.54 -29.30 40.66
CA ARG A 139 -8.44 -29.30 41.83
C ARG A 139 -9.76 -30.00 41.54
N ILE A 140 -10.37 -29.76 40.38
CA ILE A 140 -11.62 -30.41 39.95
C ILE A 140 -11.44 -31.92 39.87
N SER A 141 -10.33 -32.40 39.29
CA SER A 141 -10.03 -33.83 39.22
C SER A 141 -9.97 -34.47 40.61
N ARG A 142 -9.23 -33.86 41.54
CA ARG A 142 -9.13 -34.35 42.93
C ARG A 142 -10.48 -34.33 43.63
N LEU A 143 -11.27 -33.28 43.43
CA LEU A 143 -12.62 -33.19 43.97
C LEU A 143 -13.53 -34.31 43.44
N ARG A 144 -13.47 -34.61 42.14
CA ARG A 144 -14.24 -35.71 41.53
C ARG A 144 -13.87 -37.05 42.17
N TYR A 145 -12.57 -37.33 42.31
CA TYR A 145 -12.09 -38.56 42.96
C TYR A 145 -12.58 -38.70 44.40
N VAL A 146 -12.44 -37.65 45.22
CA VAL A 146 -12.87 -37.67 46.64
C VAL A 146 -14.38 -37.86 46.76
N LYS A 147 -15.18 -37.18 45.92
CA LYS A 147 -16.64 -37.36 45.90
C LYS A 147 -17.03 -38.80 45.56
N GLN A 148 -16.32 -39.43 44.62
CA GLN A 148 -16.58 -40.81 44.22
C GLN A 148 -16.20 -41.82 45.32
N GLU A 149 -15.06 -41.63 46.00
CA GLU A 149 -14.72 -42.44 47.20
C GLU A 149 -15.76 -42.27 48.32
N GLN A 150 -16.25 -41.04 48.53
CA GLN A 150 -17.24 -40.79 49.58
C GLN A 150 -18.58 -41.50 49.31
N GLN A 151 -19.03 -41.51 48.04
CA GLN A 151 -20.30 -42.12 47.64
C GLN A 151 -20.19 -43.65 47.51
N HIS A 152 -19.04 -44.14 47.04
CA HIS A 152 -18.78 -45.55 46.79
C HIS A 152 -17.39 -45.95 47.29
N PRO A 153 -17.23 -46.13 48.62
CA PRO A 153 -15.94 -46.45 49.21
C PRO A 153 -15.33 -47.73 48.61
N SER A 154 -14.04 -47.70 48.30
CA SER A 154 -13.28 -48.86 47.79
C SER A 154 -13.74 -49.37 46.40
N ASN A 155 -14.41 -48.54 45.60
CA ASN A 155 -14.74 -48.89 44.24
C ASN A 155 -13.48 -48.98 43.36
N ILE A 156 -13.16 -50.18 42.86
CA ILE A 156 -11.99 -50.44 42.00
C ILE A 156 -11.99 -49.65 40.68
N HIS A 157 -13.15 -49.11 40.27
CA HIS A 157 -13.29 -48.31 39.07
C HIS A 157 -13.12 -46.80 39.31
N ASN A 158 -12.85 -46.35 40.54
CA ASN A 158 -12.54 -44.95 40.80
C ASN A 158 -11.14 -44.61 40.26
N GLN A 159 -11.08 -43.74 39.25
CA GLN A 159 -9.84 -43.37 38.58
C GLN A 159 -9.53 -41.89 38.79
N TYR A 160 -8.36 -41.62 39.35
CA TYR A 160 -7.84 -40.27 39.44
C TYR A 160 -7.33 -39.80 38.07
N LYS A 161 -7.96 -38.75 37.53
CA LYS A 161 -7.57 -38.15 36.25
C LYS A 161 -6.51 -37.06 36.49
N GLY A 162 -5.23 -37.40 36.46
CA GLY A 162 -4.12 -36.47 36.78
C GLY A 162 -4.20 -35.10 36.09
N GLN A 163 -4.69 -35.06 34.85
CA GLN A 163 -4.92 -33.85 34.07
C GLN A 163 -6.31 -33.89 33.42
N MET A 164 -7.11 -32.86 33.67
CA MET A 164 -8.41 -32.65 33.03
C MET A 164 -8.23 -32.10 31.61
N LEU A 165 -9.14 -32.44 30.70
CA LEU A 165 -9.22 -31.82 29.38
C LEU A 165 -9.70 -30.37 29.51
N ALA A 166 -9.35 -29.52 28.53
CA ALA A 166 -9.61 -28.08 28.63
C ALA A 166 -11.10 -27.72 28.65
N ASP A 167 -11.94 -28.52 28.00
CA ASP A 167 -13.40 -28.43 27.99
C ASP A 167 -14.04 -28.94 29.28
N GLU A 168 -13.39 -29.87 30.01
CA GLU A 168 -13.89 -30.36 31.30
C GLU A 168 -13.61 -29.41 32.48
N VAL A 169 -12.84 -28.35 32.25
CA VAL A 169 -12.47 -27.35 33.26
C VAL A 169 -13.28 -26.07 33.05
N GLU A 170 -14.47 -26.05 33.63
CA GLU A 170 -15.36 -24.90 33.66
C GLU A 170 -15.04 -24.01 34.88
N ILE A 171 -14.06 -23.11 34.73
CA ILE A 171 -13.72 -22.10 35.73
C ILE A 171 -14.00 -20.69 35.19
N GLY A 172 -15.27 -20.45 34.86
CA GLY A 172 -15.77 -19.16 34.36
C GLY A 172 -15.72 -19.06 32.84
N GLY A 173 -16.88 -18.78 32.23
CA GLY A 173 -17.06 -18.53 30.80
C GLY A 173 -16.73 -19.72 29.87
N ASN A 174 -17.34 -19.73 28.69
CA ASN A 174 -16.95 -20.62 27.59
C ASN A 174 -15.87 -19.94 26.76
N THR A 175 -14.63 -20.03 27.20
CA THR A 175 -13.50 -19.66 26.34
C THR A 175 -12.31 -20.50 26.73
N THR A 176 -11.95 -21.45 25.87
CA THR A 176 -10.57 -21.91 25.87
C THR A 176 -9.67 -20.70 25.62
N PRO A 177 -8.45 -20.63 26.19
CA PRO A 177 -7.55 -19.50 25.92
C PRO A 177 -7.42 -19.21 24.42
N ARG A 178 -7.46 -20.24 23.57
CA ARG A 178 -7.40 -20.15 22.10
C ARG A 178 -8.46 -19.24 21.49
N ASP A 179 -9.66 -19.16 22.04
CA ASP A 179 -10.74 -18.33 21.51
C ASP A 179 -10.37 -16.84 21.53
N TYR A 180 -9.56 -16.40 22.50
CA TYR A 180 -9.05 -15.02 22.56
C TYR A 180 -8.00 -14.71 21.50
N ALA A 181 -7.25 -15.72 21.03
CA ALA A 181 -6.29 -15.52 19.96
C ALA A 181 -7.00 -15.26 18.63
N TRP A 182 -8.09 -16.00 18.36
CA TRP A 182 -8.94 -15.74 17.19
C TRP A 182 -9.63 -14.39 17.27
N LEU A 183 -10.20 -14.03 18.42
CA LEU A 183 -10.80 -12.71 18.60
C LEU A 183 -9.81 -11.57 18.31
N LEU A 184 -8.56 -11.69 18.81
CA LEU A 184 -7.52 -10.70 18.52
C LEU A 184 -7.19 -10.64 17.02
N GLU A 185 -7.09 -11.78 16.35
CA GLU A 185 -6.83 -11.84 14.91
C GLU A 185 -7.95 -11.16 14.10
N ASP A 186 -9.21 -11.43 14.45
CA ASP A 186 -10.37 -10.85 13.77
C ASP A 186 -10.44 -9.33 13.98
N MET A 187 -10.22 -8.85 15.21
CA MET A 187 -10.16 -7.41 15.49
C MET A 187 -9.06 -6.71 14.67
N LEU A 188 -7.87 -7.31 14.56
CA LEU A 188 -6.77 -6.73 13.77
C LEU A 188 -7.04 -6.76 12.26
N LYS A 189 -7.74 -7.79 11.76
CA LYS A 189 -8.17 -7.86 10.36
C LYS A 189 -9.19 -6.77 10.03
N GLU A 190 -10.14 -6.51 10.92
CA GLU A 190 -11.16 -5.48 10.74
C GLU A 190 -10.52 -4.09 10.60
N GLU A 191 -9.62 -3.72 11.52
CA GLU A 191 -8.87 -2.45 11.46
C GLU A 191 -8.07 -2.32 10.16
N SER A 192 -7.41 -3.40 9.73
CA SER A 192 -6.62 -3.40 8.48
C SER A 192 -7.51 -3.23 7.24
N LEU A 193 -8.70 -3.84 7.25
CA LEU A 193 -9.65 -3.72 6.15
C LEU A 193 -10.24 -2.31 6.08
N GLU A 194 -10.58 -1.72 7.23
CA GLU A 194 -11.11 -0.36 7.30
C GLU A 194 -10.09 0.66 6.79
N ASP A 195 -8.82 0.55 7.20
CA ASP A 195 -7.74 1.40 6.70
C ASP A 195 -7.52 1.25 5.19
N PHE A 196 -7.45 -0.01 4.71
CA PHE A 196 -7.34 -0.29 3.27
C PHE A 196 -8.49 0.33 2.47
N GLN A 197 -9.72 0.19 2.97
CA GLN A 197 -10.89 0.77 2.31
C GLN A 197 -10.83 2.29 2.28
N LYS A 198 -10.43 2.95 3.38
CA LYS A 198 -10.25 4.40 3.43
C LYS A 198 -9.20 4.87 2.43
N TYR A 199 -8.06 4.19 2.36
CA TYR A 199 -6.98 4.53 1.43
C TYR A 199 -7.39 4.38 -0.04
N HIS A 200 -8.06 3.28 -0.40
CA HIS A 200 -8.40 2.99 -1.81
C HIS A 200 -9.69 3.65 -2.31
N PHE A 201 -10.69 3.83 -1.44
CA PHE A 201 -12.02 4.31 -1.84
C PHE A 201 -12.34 5.72 -1.30
N GLY A 202 -11.56 6.26 -0.36
CA GLY A 202 -11.71 7.62 0.18
C GLY A 202 -11.16 8.73 -0.73
N LYS A 203 -11.50 8.71 -2.02
CA LYS A 203 -10.94 9.57 -3.08
C LYS A 203 -11.09 11.09 -2.93
N GLU A 204 -11.64 11.63 -1.83
CA GLU A 204 -11.97 13.06 -1.75
C GLU A 204 -10.96 13.95 -1.02
N LYS A 205 -9.92 13.43 -0.35
CA LYS A 205 -8.95 14.28 0.38
C LYS A 205 -7.52 13.74 0.47
N TRP A 206 -6.96 13.31 -0.64
CA TRP A 206 -5.50 13.22 -0.78
C TRP A 206 -5.10 13.94 -2.05
#